data_AF-A0A2G2N0L9-F1
#
_entry.id   AF-A0A2G2N0L9-F1
#
_cell.length_a   1.000
_cell.length_b   1.000
_cell.length_c   1.000
_cell.angle_alpha   90.00
_cell.angle_beta   90.00
_cell.angle_gamma   90.00
#
_symmetry.space_group_name_H-M   'P 1'
#
loop_
_entity.id
_entity.type
_entity.pdbx_description
1 polymer ?
#
loop_
_entity_poly.entity_id
_entity_poly.type
_entity_poly.pdbx_seq_one_letter_code
_entity_poly.pdbx_strand_id
1 'polypeptide(L)'
;MRLALMTAMLSVCFEKAGRLSNYNTDYGYEPIVFLIGMFLTLPFVLVEKYSRTAILLFVLLLLPSIFKDWVTYANHSWLAVWTIPVGLLFAKFWKAPLFSDYIRITLGVVMLGAFAQKILAGTYWDGSYIAYLSHYGSTTENMFQFFCSDATLQIPCGWHRFIGIFLLAWQFAVGVLLLMGVRSLLFLFVEISFLLGAGLYADEMNFQVLNIALLCVAFRVGMSYRLFAICVALLLIDMHGIGEFIRHVI
;
A
#
# COMPACT_ATOMS: atom_id res chain seq x y z
N MET A 1 -13.95 10.84 3.05
CA MET A 1 -13.87 10.20 1.72
C MET A 1 -12.91 10.87 0.76
N ARG A 2 -13.11 12.15 0.41
CA ARG A 2 -12.19 12.85 -0.50
C ARG A 2 -10.75 12.88 0.03
N LEU A 3 -10.56 13.16 1.33
CA LEU A 3 -9.24 13.12 1.96
C LEU A 3 -8.58 11.74 1.87
N ALA A 4 -9.37 10.67 2.03
CA ALA A 4 -8.87 9.31 1.89
C ALA A 4 -8.40 9.05 0.44
N LEU A 5 -9.21 9.40 -0.56
CA LEU A 5 -8.80 9.22 -1.96
C LEU A 5 -7.59 10.09 -2.33
N MET A 6 -7.52 11.33 -1.85
CA MET A 6 -6.34 12.18 -2.02
C MET A 6 -5.09 11.52 -1.40
N THR A 7 -5.23 10.89 -0.23
CA THR A 7 -4.12 10.19 0.43
C THR A 7 -3.68 8.95 -0.32
N ALA A 8 -4.64 8.20 -0.89
CA ALA A 8 -4.35 7.08 -1.78
C ALA A 8 -3.56 7.54 -3.02
N MET A 9 -3.99 8.63 -3.67
CA MET A 9 -3.28 9.21 -4.81
C MET A 9 -1.91 9.77 -4.42
N LEU A 10 -1.80 10.39 -3.25
CA LEU A 10 -0.54 10.90 -2.69
C LEU A 10 0.48 9.78 -2.47
N SER A 11 0.07 8.65 -1.89
CA SER A 11 0.94 7.48 -1.69
C SER A 11 1.53 6.98 -3.03
N VAL A 12 0.71 6.93 -4.09
CA VAL A 12 1.18 6.57 -5.44
C VAL A 12 2.19 7.60 -5.99
N CYS A 13 1.99 8.90 -5.74
CA CYS A 13 2.97 9.92 -6.12
C CYS A 13 4.32 9.70 -5.41
N PHE A 14 4.29 9.38 -4.11
CA PHE A 14 5.48 9.15 -3.30
C PHE A 14 6.27 7.92 -3.76
N GLU A 15 5.57 6.82 -4.04
CA GLU A 15 6.18 5.61 -4.62
C GLU A 15 6.91 5.90 -5.95
N LYS A 16 6.32 6.74 -6.81
CA LYS A 16 6.99 7.18 -8.05
C LYS A 16 8.17 8.11 -7.79
N ALA A 17 8.07 8.99 -6.80
CA ALA A 17 9.14 9.91 -6.44
C ALA A 17 10.37 9.19 -5.86
N GLY A 18 10.17 8.20 -4.98
CA GLY A 18 11.26 7.39 -4.42
C GLY A 18 12.03 6.63 -5.51
N ARG A 19 11.33 6.05 -6.49
CA ARG A 19 11.98 5.37 -7.63
C ARG A 19 12.82 6.33 -8.49
N LEU A 20 12.43 7.60 -8.62
CA LEU A 20 13.19 8.60 -9.37
C LEU A 20 14.55 8.94 -8.73
N SER A 21 14.66 8.82 -7.41
CA SER A 21 15.94 8.97 -6.69
C SER A 21 16.94 7.86 -7.04
N ASN A 22 16.47 6.68 -7.45
CA ASN A 22 17.30 5.52 -7.78
C ASN A 22 17.74 5.48 -9.26
N TYR A 23 17.20 6.35 -10.11
CA TYR A 23 17.61 6.46 -11.51
C TYR A 23 18.64 7.57 -11.67
N ASN A 24 19.92 7.20 -11.68
CA ASN A 24 20.99 8.07 -12.15
C ASN A 24 20.73 8.51 -13.60
N THR A 25 20.57 9.83 -13.78
CA THR A 25 21.04 10.66 -14.91
C THR A 25 20.59 10.43 -16.36
N ASP A 26 19.72 9.47 -16.70
CA ASP A 26 19.34 9.24 -18.13
C ASP A 26 17.90 9.61 -18.53
N TYR A 27 17.10 10.21 -17.64
CA TYR A 27 15.75 10.68 -17.99
C TYR A 27 15.66 12.20 -17.87
N GLY A 28 15.37 12.88 -18.99
CA GLY A 28 15.18 14.33 -19.10
C GLY A 28 14.04 14.89 -18.23
N TYR A 29 13.60 16.13 -18.46
CA TYR A 29 12.61 16.86 -17.63
C TYR A 29 11.22 16.19 -17.43
N GLU A 30 10.92 15.12 -18.16
CA GLU A 30 9.60 14.48 -18.21
C GLU A 30 9.07 13.86 -16.88
N PRO A 31 9.87 13.16 -16.05
CA PRO A 31 9.37 12.56 -14.82
C PRO A 31 9.10 13.59 -13.72
N ILE A 32 9.83 14.72 -13.70
CA ILE A 32 9.58 15.82 -12.77
C ILE A 32 8.27 16.52 -13.12
N VAL A 33 8.04 16.81 -14.40
CA VAL A 33 6.78 17.40 -14.88
C VAL A 33 5.60 16.46 -14.62
N PHE A 34 5.79 15.15 -14.82
CA PHE A 34 4.81 14.13 -14.49
C PHE A 34 4.47 14.08 -12.99
N LEU A 35 5.48 14.07 -12.11
CA LEU A 35 5.28 14.11 -10.66
C LEU A 35 4.57 15.39 -10.22
N ILE A 36 5.04 16.55 -10.66
CA ILE A 36 4.42 17.85 -10.35
C ILE A 36 2.96 17.84 -10.83
N GLY A 37 2.70 17.35 -12.04
CA GLY A 37 1.36 17.18 -12.57
C GLY A 37 0.47 16.34 -11.64
N MET A 38 0.94 15.19 -11.18
CA MET A 38 0.18 14.34 -10.26
C MET A 38 -0.05 15.03 -8.92
N PHE A 39 0.97 15.67 -8.33
CA PHE A 39 0.84 16.40 -7.07
C PHE A 39 -0.15 17.57 -7.17
N LEU A 40 -0.13 18.32 -8.27
CA LEU A 40 -1.06 19.42 -8.50
C LEU A 40 -2.51 18.96 -8.65
N THR A 41 -2.76 17.70 -9.02
CA THR A 41 -4.14 17.17 -9.08
C THR A 41 -4.73 16.85 -7.71
N LEU A 42 -3.91 16.63 -6.67
CA LEU A 42 -4.37 16.20 -5.35
C LEU A 42 -5.32 17.19 -4.66
N PRO A 43 -5.03 18.50 -4.59
CA PRO A 43 -5.94 19.46 -3.95
C PRO A 43 -7.29 19.55 -4.65
N PHE A 44 -7.33 19.34 -5.98
CA PHE A 44 -8.56 19.37 -6.75
C PHE A 44 -9.52 18.22 -6.42
N VAL A 45 -9.03 17.11 -5.84
CA VAL A 45 -9.87 16.02 -5.32
C VAL A 45 -10.74 16.48 -4.16
N LEU A 46 -10.28 17.46 -3.37
CA LEU A 46 -11.02 17.97 -2.21
C LEU A 46 -12.19 18.86 -2.63
N VAL A 47 -12.10 19.51 -3.79
CA VAL A 47 -13.11 20.42 -4.31
C VAL A 47 -14.18 19.66 -5.10
N GLU A 48 -15.44 19.76 -4.68
CA GLU A 48 -16.57 19.00 -5.27
C GLU A 48 -16.65 19.08 -6.79
N LYS A 49 -16.48 20.30 -7.32
CA LYS A 49 -16.59 20.58 -8.75
C LYS A 49 -15.48 19.91 -9.57
N TYR A 50 -14.29 19.78 -9.00
CA TYR A 50 -13.09 19.34 -9.72
C TYR A 50 -12.66 17.91 -9.41
N SER A 51 -13.30 17.24 -8.45
CA SER A 51 -12.79 15.98 -7.93
C SER A 51 -12.74 14.85 -8.96
N ARG A 52 -13.68 14.79 -9.91
CA ARG A 52 -13.63 13.79 -11.00
C ARG A 52 -12.56 14.13 -12.03
N THR A 53 -12.44 15.41 -12.38
CA THR A 53 -11.39 15.89 -13.28
C THR A 53 -10.01 15.64 -12.68
N ALA A 54 -9.86 15.81 -11.37
CA ALA A 54 -8.64 15.51 -10.64
C ALA A 54 -8.26 14.03 -10.75
N ILE A 55 -9.20 13.12 -10.49
CA ILE A 55 -8.98 11.67 -10.66
C ILE A 55 -8.62 11.37 -12.13
N LEU A 56 -9.30 11.99 -13.10
CA LEU A 56 -9.06 11.73 -14.52
C LEU A 56 -7.65 12.15 -14.91
N LEU A 57 -7.26 13.38 -14.56
CA LEU A 57 -5.93 13.91 -14.83
C LEU A 57 -4.86 13.05 -14.16
N PHE A 58 -5.06 12.66 -12.90
CA PHE A 58 -4.15 11.76 -12.20
C PHE A 58 -3.97 10.42 -12.92
N VAL A 59 -5.07 9.79 -13.36
CA VAL A 59 -5.02 8.52 -14.10
C VAL A 59 -4.33 8.70 -15.45
N LEU A 60 -4.65 9.74 -16.20
CA LEU A 60 -4.02 10.03 -17.50
C LEU A 60 -2.52 10.25 -17.37
N LEU A 61 -2.10 10.96 -16.32
CA LEU A 61 -0.69 11.13 -16.02
C LEU A 61 -0.06 9.77 -15.67
N LEU A 62 -0.70 8.96 -14.84
CA LEU A 62 -0.14 7.70 -14.34
C LEU A 62 0.02 6.62 -15.43
N LEU A 63 -0.87 6.59 -16.42
CA LEU A 63 -0.94 5.54 -17.45
C LEU A 63 0.38 5.33 -18.22
N PRO A 64 1.06 6.35 -18.77
CA PRO A 64 2.36 6.18 -19.44
C PRO A 64 3.39 5.43 -18.59
N SER A 65 3.48 5.75 -17.29
CA SER A 65 4.41 5.08 -16.38
C SER A 65 4.04 3.62 -16.15
N ILE A 66 2.75 3.31 -16.07
CA ILE A 66 2.27 1.93 -15.92
C ILE A 66 2.55 1.11 -17.19
N PHE A 67 2.25 1.65 -18.37
CA PHE A 67 2.44 0.93 -19.64
C PHE A 67 3.92 0.61 -19.92
N LYS A 68 4.84 1.49 -19.52
CA LYS A 68 6.28 1.28 -19.72
C LYS A 68 6.81 0.07 -18.93
N ASP A 69 6.22 -0.24 -17.78
CA ASP A 69 6.69 -1.28 -16.87
C ASP A 69 5.51 -2.09 -16.30
N TRP A 70 4.67 -2.57 -17.22
CA TRP A 70 3.43 -3.28 -16.89
C TRP A 70 3.67 -4.50 -16.01
N VAL A 71 4.74 -5.26 -16.27
CA VAL A 71 5.07 -6.49 -15.54
C VAL A 71 5.29 -6.20 -14.06
N THR A 72 5.98 -5.10 -13.73
CA THR A 72 6.24 -4.70 -12.35
C THR A 72 4.98 -4.20 -11.65
N TYR A 73 4.08 -3.52 -12.36
CA TYR A 73 2.84 -2.97 -11.79
C TYR A 73 1.63 -3.92 -11.82
N ALA A 74 1.76 -5.07 -12.49
CA ALA A 74 0.74 -6.12 -12.53
C ALA A 74 0.86 -7.09 -11.33
N ASN A 75 1.11 -6.56 -10.13
CA ASN A 75 1.20 -7.34 -8.89
C ASN A 75 0.10 -6.94 -7.90
N HIS A 76 -0.05 -7.73 -6.83
CA HIS A 76 -1.08 -7.51 -5.83
C HIS A 76 -0.90 -6.19 -5.05
N SER A 77 0.34 -5.72 -4.86
CA SER A 77 0.66 -4.45 -4.18
C SER A 77 0.11 -3.25 -4.96
N TRP A 78 0.12 -3.30 -6.28
CA TRP A 78 -0.44 -2.26 -7.16
C TRP A 78 -1.92 -2.45 -7.50
N LEU A 79 -2.53 -3.57 -7.11
CA LEU A 79 -3.92 -3.84 -7.51
C LEU A 79 -4.92 -2.87 -6.86
N ALA A 80 -4.57 -2.36 -5.68
CA ALA A 80 -5.28 -1.30 -4.98
C ALA A 80 -5.33 0.02 -5.79
N VAL A 81 -4.29 0.35 -6.57
CA VAL A 81 -4.24 1.57 -7.39
C VAL A 81 -5.34 1.58 -8.45
N TRP A 82 -5.66 0.42 -9.02
CA TRP A 82 -6.72 0.27 -10.03
C TRP A 82 -8.13 0.55 -9.51
N THR A 83 -8.31 0.63 -8.19
CA THR A 83 -9.58 1.05 -7.59
C THR A 83 -9.82 2.58 -7.71
N ILE A 84 -8.76 3.38 -7.88
CA ILE A 84 -8.84 4.84 -8.01
C ILE A 84 -9.59 5.27 -9.29
N PRO A 85 -9.25 4.76 -10.50
CA PRO A 85 -9.97 5.09 -11.74
C PRO A 85 -11.48 4.86 -11.68
N VAL A 86 -11.95 3.85 -10.93
CA VAL A 86 -13.38 3.52 -10.82
C VAL A 86 -14.19 4.66 -10.20
N GLY A 87 -13.56 5.54 -9.43
CA GLY A 87 -14.18 6.76 -8.92
C GLY A 87 -14.72 7.68 -10.03
N LEU A 88 -14.19 7.59 -11.25
CA LEU A 88 -14.66 8.37 -12.42
C LEU A 88 -16.09 8.03 -12.84
N LEU A 89 -16.53 6.80 -12.57
CA LEU A 89 -17.87 6.33 -12.92
C LEU A 89 -18.96 6.90 -12.01
N PHE A 90 -18.58 7.53 -10.89
CA PHE A 90 -19.52 8.06 -9.91
C PHE A 90 -19.44 9.60 -9.83
N ALA A 91 -20.54 10.28 -10.21
CA ALA A 91 -20.65 11.75 -10.17
C ALA A 91 -20.25 12.34 -8.81
N LYS A 92 -20.68 11.70 -7.71
CA LYS A 92 -20.30 12.02 -6.34
C LYS A 92 -19.76 10.78 -5.63
N PHE A 93 -18.62 10.25 -6.08
CA PHE A 93 -18.01 9.03 -5.53
C PHE A 93 -17.93 9.04 -3.99
N TRP A 94 -17.69 10.20 -3.37
CA TRP A 94 -17.57 10.38 -1.92
C TRP A 94 -18.89 10.22 -1.15
N LYS A 95 -20.04 10.22 -1.84
CA LYS A 95 -21.37 9.96 -1.28
C LYS A 95 -21.97 8.65 -1.78
N ALA A 96 -21.35 7.98 -2.75
CA ALA A 96 -21.90 6.80 -3.40
C ALA A 96 -21.62 5.53 -2.58
N PRO A 97 -22.64 4.89 -1.98
CA PRO A 97 -22.45 3.67 -1.20
C PRO A 97 -21.86 2.52 -2.03
N LEU A 98 -22.27 2.45 -3.31
CA LEU A 98 -21.79 1.49 -4.29
C LEU A 98 -20.30 1.59 -4.56
N PHE A 99 -19.72 2.80 -4.51
CA PHE A 99 -18.28 2.98 -4.70
C PHE A 99 -17.49 2.40 -3.51
N SER A 100 -17.95 2.66 -2.28
CA SER A 100 -17.37 2.04 -1.08
C SER A 100 -17.51 0.51 -1.09
N ASP A 101 -18.65 0.00 -1.54
CA ASP A 101 -18.88 -1.46 -1.62
C ASP A 101 -18.00 -2.10 -2.69
N TYR A 102 -17.82 -1.43 -3.84
CA TYR A 102 -16.88 -1.85 -4.87
C TYR A 102 -15.45 -1.95 -4.32
N ILE A 103 -14.95 -0.90 -3.64
CA ILE A 103 -13.61 -0.93 -3.06
C ILE A 103 -13.50 -2.06 -2.04
N ARG A 104 -14.48 -2.21 -1.16
CA ARG A 104 -14.49 -3.27 -0.14
C ARG A 104 -14.41 -4.67 -0.77
N ILE A 105 -15.26 -4.93 -1.76
CA ILE A 105 -15.31 -6.22 -2.45
C ILE A 105 -14.00 -6.47 -3.19
N THR A 106 -13.49 -5.48 -3.92
CA THR A 106 -12.23 -5.60 -4.66
C THR A 106 -11.07 -5.87 -3.71
N LEU A 107 -10.92 -5.11 -2.62
CA LEU A 107 -9.88 -5.37 -1.61
C LEU A 107 -10.04 -6.77 -1.01
N GLY A 108 -11.26 -7.21 -0.70
CA GLY A 108 -11.52 -8.56 -0.20
C GLY A 108 -11.08 -9.67 -1.17
N VAL A 109 -11.45 -9.55 -2.44
CA VAL A 109 -11.03 -10.49 -3.50
C VAL A 109 -9.51 -10.50 -3.67
N VAL A 110 -8.87 -9.32 -3.65
CA VAL A 110 -7.41 -9.21 -3.78
C VAL A 110 -6.69 -9.86 -2.61
N MET A 111 -7.16 -9.65 -1.38
CA MET A 111 -6.58 -10.29 -0.20
C MET A 111 -6.63 -11.81 -0.32
N LEU A 112 -7.77 -12.37 -0.74
CA LEU A 112 -7.90 -13.81 -0.96
C LEU A 112 -7.06 -14.32 -2.14
N GLY A 113 -6.96 -13.56 -3.22
CA GLY A 113 -6.12 -13.89 -4.37
C GLY A 113 -4.64 -13.94 -4.00
N ALA A 114 -4.15 -12.93 -3.28
CA ALA A 114 -2.77 -12.90 -2.82
C ALA A 114 -2.49 -13.93 -1.71
N PHE A 115 -3.49 -14.30 -0.89
CA PHE A 115 -3.39 -15.45 0.01
C PHE A 115 -3.21 -16.76 -0.77
N ALA A 116 -4.05 -17.01 -1.78
CA ALA A 116 -3.94 -18.19 -2.62
C ALA A 116 -2.58 -18.25 -3.34
N GLN A 117 -2.10 -17.12 -3.86
CA GLN A 117 -0.78 -17.02 -4.47
C GLN A 117 0.34 -17.41 -3.47
N LYS A 118 0.30 -16.88 -2.24
CA LYS A 118 1.32 -17.16 -1.21
C LYS A 118 1.27 -18.61 -0.73
N ILE A 119 0.08 -19.22 -0.65
CA ILE A 119 -0.06 -20.65 -0.37
C ILE A 119 0.55 -21.50 -1.50
N LEU A 120 0.21 -21.19 -2.76
CA LEU A 120 0.72 -21.95 -3.91
C LEU A 120 2.23 -21.82 -4.06
N ALA A 121 2.80 -20.66 -3.72
CA ALA A 121 4.23 -20.46 -3.68
C ALA A 121 4.93 -21.25 -2.55
N GLY A 122 4.21 -21.56 -1.46
CA GLY A 122 4.72 -22.35 -0.32
C GLY A 122 5.73 -21.62 0.58
N THR A 123 6.39 -20.57 0.09
CA THR A 123 7.52 -19.90 0.75
C THR A 123 7.14 -19.13 2.03
N TYR A 124 5.88 -18.72 2.15
CA TYR A 124 5.35 -18.13 3.39
C TYR A 124 5.01 -19.21 4.42
N TRP A 125 4.58 -20.39 3.97
CA TRP A 125 4.17 -21.49 4.85
C TRP A 125 5.37 -22.15 5.53
N ASP A 126 6.45 -22.39 4.77
CA ASP A 126 7.68 -22.98 5.30
C ASP A 126 8.62 -21.96 5.99
N GLY A 127 8.29 -20.67 5.89
CA GLY A 127 9.03 -19.54 6.47
C GLY A 127 10.25 -19.10 5.65
N SER A 128 10.50 -19.70 4.49
CA SER A 128 11.67 -19.39 3.66
C SER A 128 11.65 -17.97 3.11
N TYR A 129 10.48 -17.42 2.80
CA TYR A 129 10.35 -16.02 2.36
C TYR A 129 10.68 -15.05 3.49
N ILE A 130 10.21 -15.32 4.70
CA ILE A 130 10.50 -14.49 5.88
C ILE A 130 11.99 -14.56 6.23
N ALA A 131 12.60 -15.75 6.11
CA ALA A 131 14.04 -15.91 6.25
C ALA A 131 14.83 -15.14 5.18
N TYR A 132 14.37 -15.17 3.93
CA TYR A 132 14.96 -14.40 2.83
C TYR A 132 14.92 -12.89 3.10
N LEU A 133 13.75 -12.34 3.46
CA LEU A 133 13.62 -10.92 3.81
C LEU A 133 14.48 -10.57 5.02
N SER A 134 14.52 -11.43 6.03
CA SER A 134 15.32 -11.17 7.21
C SER A 134 16.81 -11.14 6.92
N HIS A 135 17.33 -11.72 5.84
CA HIS A 135 18.76 -11.78 5.53
C HIS A 135 19.20 -10.88 4.36
N TYR A 136 18.36 -10.74 3.34
CA TYR A 136 18.64 -9.96 2.13
C TYR A 136 17.80 -8.70 2.02
N GLY A 137 16.90 -8.49 2.98
CA GLY A 137 16.01 -7.36 2.99
C GLY A 137 16.68 -6.05 3.38
N SER A 138 15.86 -5.00 3.45
CA SER A 138 16.26 -3.68 3.89
C SER A 138 16.63 -3.67 5.38
N THR A 139 17.14 -2.53 5.86
CA THR A 139 17.64 -2.44 7.25
C THR A 139 16.55 -2.78 8.27
N THR A 140 15.27 -2.46 8.03
CA THR A 140 14.14 -2.81 8.89
C THR A 140 13.75 -4.28 8.80
N GLU A 141 13.85 -4.88 7.62
CA GLU A 141 13.62 -6.32 7.44
C GLU A 141 14.69 -7.14 8.20
N ASN A 142 15.94 -6.64 8.22
CA ASN A 142 17.04 -7.25 8.99
C ASN A 142 16.94 -7.00 10.51
N MET A 143 16.12 -6.04 10.98
CA MET A 143 15.99 -5.75 12.42
C MET A 143 15.45 -6.93 13.22
N PHE A 144 14.85 -7.94 12.58
CA PHE A 144 14.30 -9.11 13.25
C PHE A 144 15.22 -10.34 13.20
N GLN A 145 16.41 -10.22 12.60
CA GLN A 145 17.42 -11.29 12.60
C GLN A 145 17.75 -11.76 14.01
N PHE A 146 17.73 -10.90 15.03
CA PHE A 146 18.11 -11.27 16.40
C PHE A 146 17.27 -12.39 17.03
N PHE A 147 16.06 -12.64 16.51
CA PHE A 147 15.21 -13.74 16.98
C PHE A 147 15.67 -15.12 16.47
N CYS A 148 16.59 -15.17 15.52
CA CYS A 148 17.06 -16.39 14.86
C CYS A 148 18.59 -16.36 14.63
N SER A 149 19.23 -17.53 14.62
CA SER A 149 20.69 -17.62 14.40
C SER A 149 21.06 -17.47 12.92
N ASP A 150 22.26 -17.01 12.59
CA ASP A 150 22.76 -16.84 11.21
C ASP A 150 22.63 -18.08 10.30
N ALA A 151 22.54 -19.29 10.87
CA ALA A 151 22.32 -20.53 10.15
C ALA A 151 20.90 -20.68 9.53
N THR A 152 19.98 -19.75 9.78
CA THR A 152 18.55 -19.89 9.39
C THR A 152 18.22 -19.59 7.93
N LEU A 153 19.20 -19.21 7.11
CA LEU A 153 19.02 -19.01 5.67
C LEU A 153 18.64 -20.32 4.94
N GLN A 154 19.19 -21.45 5.39
CA GLN A 154 18.96 -22.78 4.79
C GLN A 154 17.81 -23.53 5.48
N ILE A 155 17.53 -23.20 6.75
CA ILE A 155 16.50 -23.84 7.56
C ILE A 155 15.76 -22.74 8.34
N PRO A 156 14.56 -22.33 7.90
CA PRO A 156 13.79 -21.30 8.58
C PRO A 156 13.50 -21.70 10.03
N CYS A 157 13.81 -20.82 10.98
CA CYS A 157 13.48 -21.00 12.40
C CYS A 157 11.95 -20.99 12.63
N GLY A 158 11.53 -21.47 13.80
CA GLY A 158 10.11 -21.49 14.19
C GLY A 158 9.45 -20.10 14.16
N TRP A 159 10.22 -19.03 14.43
CA TRP A 159 9.73 -17.66 14.36
C TRP A 159 9.37 -17.22 12.94
N HIS A 160 10.21 -17.50 11.95
CA HIS A 160 9.93 -17.20 10.54
C HIS A 160 8.67 -17.92 10.04
N ARG A 161 8.51 -19.19 10.43
CA ARG A 161 7.30 -19.97 10.11
C ARG A 161 6.05 -19.38 10.77
N PHE A 162 6.14 -19.00 12.05
CA PHE A 162 5.04 -18.39 12.77
C PHE A 162 4.58 -17.09 12.10
N ILE A 163 5.49 -16.18 11.78
CA ILE A 163 5.17 -14.93 11.07
C ILE A 163 4.52 -15.23 9.72
N GLY A 164 5.11 -16.12 8.92
CA GLY A 164 4.58 -16.47 7.61
C GLY A 164 3.14 -17.02 7.67
N ILE A 165 2.88 -17.95 8.59
CA ILE A 165 1.54 -18.50 8.83
C ILE A 165 0.57 -17.44 9.35
N PHE A 166 1.02 -16.57 10.26
CA PHE A 166 0.20 -15.47 10.78
C PHE A 166 -0.22 -14.51 9.67
N LEU A 167 0.71 -14.09 8.80
CA LEU A 167 0.40 -13.23 7.65
C LEU A 167 -0.61 -13.88 6.71
N LEU A 168 -0.46 -15.17 6.41
CA LEU A 168 -1.42 -15.93 5.60
C LEU A 168 -2.81 -15.96 6.25
N ALA A 169 -2.88 -16.33 7.53
CA ALA A 169 -4.13 -16.42 8.27
C ALA A 169 -4.84 -15.07 8.38
N TRP A 170 -4.08 -14.00 8.67
CA TRP A 170 -4.60 -12.64 8.75
C TRP A 170 -5.17 -12.18 7.41
N GLN A 171 -4.42 -12.37 6.33
CA GLN A 171 -4.82 -11.98 4.99
C GLN A 171 -6.10 -12.71 4.53
N PHE A 172 -6.21 -14.01 4.84
CA PHE A 172 -7.43 -14.77 4.62
C PHE A 172 -8.61 -14.22 5.43
N ALA A 173 -8.41 -14.00 6.73
CA ALA A 173 -9.45 -13.50 7.64
C ALA A 173 -9.97 -12.12 7.19
N VAL A 174 -9.08 -11.18 6.87
CA VAL A 174 -9.43 -9.86 6.37
C VAL A 174 -10.21 -9.96 5.06
N GLY A 175 -9.74 -10.77 4.11
CA GLY A 175 -10.42 -11.00 2.84
C GLY A 175 -11.86 -11.50 3.02
N VAL A 176 -12.06 -12.51 3.86
CA VAL A 176 -13.39 -13.04 4.18
C VAL A 176 -14.26 -12.00 4.88
N LEU A 177 -13.75 -11.30 5.89
CA LEU A 177 -14.50 -10.29 6.65
C LEU A 177 -14.95 -9.12 5.77
N LEU A 178 -14.11 -8.67 4.83
CA LEU A 178 -14.44 -7.65 3.84
C LEU A 178 -15.58 -8.11 2.91
N LEU A 179 -15.54 -9.36 2.44
CA LEU A 179 -16.57 -9.93 1.56
C LEU A 179 -17.89 -10.21 2.27
N MET A 180 -17.85 -10.71 3.50
CA MET A 180 -19.03 -10.82 4.39
C MET A 180 -19.62 -9.44 4.72
N GLY A 181 -18.85 -8.38 4.51
CA GLY A 181 -19.29 -7.03 4.65
C GLY A 181 -19.30 -6.51 6.08
N VAL A 182 -18.42 -7.05 6.92
CA VAL A 182 -18.18 -6.57 8.28
C VAL A 182 -17.70 -5.13 8.23
N ARG A 183 -18.38 -4.23 8.97
CA ARG A 183 -18.05 -2.80 9.06
C ARG A 183 -17.73 -2.35 10.48
N SER A 184 -17.17 -3.25 11.29
CA SER A 184 -16.77 -2.93 12.66
C SER A 184 -15.61 -1.92 12.67
N LEU A 185 -15.75 -0.82 13.42
CA LEU A 185 -14.67 0.15 13.61
C LEU A 185 -13.48 -0.46 14.34
N LEU A 186 -13.73 -1.43 15.24
CA LEU A 186 -12.66 -2.17 15.90
C LEU A 186 -11.86 -2.97 14.87
N PHE A 187 -12.53 -3.63 13.93
CA PHE A 187 -11.85 -4.36 12.86
C PHE A 187 -11.01 -3.42 11.98
N LEU A 188 -11.56 -2.26 11.60
CA LEU A 188 -10.80 -1.23 10.87
C LEU A 188 -9.57 -0.75 11.65
N PHE A 189 -9.70 -0.52 12.96
CA PHE A 189 -8.59 -0.09 13.80
C PHE A 189 -7.48 -1.15 13.89
N VAL A 190 -7.86 -2.42 14.12
CA VAL A 190 -6.89 -3.52 14.17
C VAL A 190 -6.21 -3.69 12.82
N GLU A 191 -6.96 -3.61 11.72
CA GLU A 191 -6.40 -3.72 10.37
C GLU A 191 -5.45 -2.58 10.05
N ILE A 192 -5.81 -1.32 10.35
CA ILE A 192 -4.89 -0.18 10.16
C ILE A 192 -3.62 -0.38 11.00
N SER A 193 -3.74 -0.85 12.24
CA SER A 193 -2.58 -1.10 13.11
C SER A 193 -1.68 -2.20 12.55
N PHE A 194 -2.28 -3.27 12.00
CA PHE A 194 -1.56 -4.33 11.32
C PHE A 194 -0.83 -3.81 10.07
N LEU A 195 -1.51 -3.05 9.21
CA LEU A 195 -0.91 -2.48 7.99
C LEU A 195 0.24 -1.53 8.31
N LEU A 196 0.13 -0.73 9.38
CA LEU A 196 1.23 0.11 9.86
C LEU A 196 2.42 -0.75 10.31
N GLY A 197 2.18 -1.80 11.09
CA GLY A 197 3.24 -2.72 11.52
C GLY A 197 3.89 -3.45 10.35
N ALA A 198 3.08 -3.95 9.41
CA ALA A 198 3.55 -4.62 8.20
C ALA A 198 4.37 -3.68 7.30
N GLY A 199 3.98 -2.41 7.19
CA GLY A 199 4.70 -1.41 6.42
C GLY A 199 6.06 -1.09 7.01
N LEU A 200 6.16 -1.00 8.33
CA LEU A 200 7.45 -0.85 9.01
C LEU A 200 8.33 -2.09 8.83
N TYR A 201 7.72 -3.28 8.88
CA TYR A 201 8.43 -4.56 8.75
C TYR A 201 9.00 -4.76 7.36
N ALA A 202 8.20 -4.55 6.31
CA ALA A 202 8.55 -4.85 4.93
C ALA A 202 9.12 -3.65 4.14
N ASP A 203 9.30 -2.49 4.77
CA ASP A 203 9.75 -1.25 4.12
C ASP A 203 8.89 -0.88 2.89
N GLU A 204 7.58 -1.12 3.02
CA GLU A 204 6.57 -0.94 1.97
C GLU A 204 5.49 0.08 2.40
N MET A 205 5.89 1.15 3.11
CA MET A 205 4.93 2.02 3.78
C MET A 205 4.03 2.77 2.80
N ASN A 206 4.52 3.12 1.60
CA ASN A 206 3.69 3.68 0.53
C ASN A 206 2.45 2.80 0.25
N PHE A 207 2.63 1.50 0.06
CA PHE A 207 1.55 0.56 -0.22
C PHE A 207 0.58 0.42 0.96
N GLN A 208 1.10 0.43 2.19
CA GLN A 208 0.24 0.32 3.37
C GLN A 208 -0.61 1.57 3.56
N VAL A 209 -0.06 2.77 3.30
CA VAL A 209 -0.83 4.02 3.32
C VAL A 209 -1.93 4.02 2.26
N LEU A 210 -1.67 3.49 1.06
CA LEU A 210 -2.69 3.31 0.03
C LEU A 210 -3.84 2.41 0.54
N ASN A 211 -3.51 1.26 1.11
CA ASN A 211 -4.51 0.31 1.64
C ASN A 211 -5.32 0.91 2.80
N ILE A 212 -4.66 1.58 3.75
CA ILE A 212 -5.32 2.29 4.87
C ILE A 212 -6.32 3.32 4.34
N ALA A 213 -5.91 4.13 3.35
CA ALA A 213 -6.76 5.14 2.75
C ALA A 213 -7.98 4.52 2.05
N LEU A 214 -7.80 3.44 1.29
CA LEU A 214 -8.90 2.75 0.61
C LEU A 214 -9.83 2.02 1.59
N LEU A 215 -9.31 1.44 2.67
CA LEU A 215 -10.12 0.86 3.75
C LEU A 215 -11.00 1.92 4.43
N CYS A 216 -10.48 3.12 4.66
CA CYS A 216 -11.30 4.23 5.16
C CYS A 216 -12.48 4.55 4.22
N VAL A 217 -12.30 4.35 2.90
CA VAL A 217 -13.38 4.48 1.91
C VAL A 217 -14.33 3.30 1.96
N ALA A 218 -13.81 2.07 1.99
CA ALA A 218 -14.57 0.82 2.06
C ALA A 218 -15.53 0.77 3.26
N PHE A 219 -15.07 1.27 4.42
CA PHE A 219 -15.83 1.27 5.67
C PHE A 219 -16.85 2.41 5.80
N ARG A 220 -16.91 3.30 4.81
CA ARG A 220 -17.83 4.45 4.81
C ARG A 220 -17.53 5.51 5.88
N VAL A 221 -16.37 5.44 6.55
CA VAL A 221 -15.97 6.37 7.61
C VAL A 221 -15.22 7.58 7.05
N GLY A 222 -14.41 7.37 6.00
CA GLY A 222 -13.44 8.35 5.54
C GLY A 222 -12.23 8.44 6.46
N MET A 223 -11.31 9.34 6.11
CA MET A 223 -10.04 9.53 6.81
C MET A 223 -10.11 10.80 7.65
N SER A 224 -9.63 10.73 8.89
CA SER A 224 -9.50 11.89 9.77
C SER A 224 -8.22 12.68 9.44
N TYR A 225 -8.18 13.96 9.80
CA TYR A 225 -6.97 14.77 9.62
C TYR A 225 -5.77 14.25 10.42
N ARG A 226 -6.01 13.63 11.57
CA ARG A 226 -4.95 13.01 12.39
C ARG A 226 -4.33 11.82 11.67
N LEU A 227 -5.17 10.92 11.15
CA LEU A 227 -4.69 9.76 10.39
C LEU A 227 -3.99 10.20 9.10
N PHE A 228 -4.50 11.22 8.43
CA PHE A 228 -3.82 11.84 7.29
C PHE A 228 -2.43 12.34 7.65
N ALA A 229 -2.29 13.12 8.73
CA ALA A 229 -0.99 13.63 9.16
C ALA A 229 0.01 12.51 9.47
N ILE A 230 -0.45 11.44 10.14
CA ILE A 230 0.38 10.25 10.40
C ILE A 230 0.81 9.60 9.09
N CYS A 231 -0.11 9.36 8.16
CA CYS A 231 0.22 8.78 6.86
C CYS A 231 1.20 9.64 6.06
N VAL A 232 1.05 10.97 6.05
CA VAL A 232 2.00 11.87 5.37
C VAL A 232 3.38 11.81 6.00
N ALA A 233 3.47 11.81 7.33
CA ALA A 233 4.74 11.66 8.03
C ALA A 233 5.43 10.34 7.66
N LEU A 234 4.66 9.25 7.62
CA LEU A 234 5.16 7.93 7.23
C LEU A 234 5.65 7.89 5.78
N LEU A 235 4.90 8.48 4.83
CA LEU A 235 5.33 8.59 3.42
C LEU A 235 6.65 9.38 3.28
N LEU A 236 6.83 10.45 4.05
CA LEU A 236 8.08 11.24 4.04
C LEU A 236 9.28 10.46 4.59
N ILE A 237 9.05 9.65 5.63
CA ILE A 237 10.09 8.77 6.19
C ILE A 237 10.45 7.68 5.17
N ASP A 238 9.45 7.07 4.52
CA ASP A 238 9.62 6.01 3.54
C ASP A 238 10.46 6.46 2.32
N MET A 239 10.39 7.73 1.91
CA MET A 239 11.21 8.26 0.81
C MET A 239 12.72 8.10 1.02
N HIS A 240 13.16 8.06 2.27
CA HIS A 240 14.58 7.92 2.63
C HIS A 240 14.90 6.50 3.13
N GLY A 241 13.91 5.60 3.13
CA GLY A 241 13.97 4.30 3.80
C GLY A 241 13.94 4.46 5.32
N ILE A 242 13.06 3.71 5.99
CA ILE A 242 13.01 3.74 7.47
C ILE A 242 14.36 3.29 8.05
N GLY A 243 15.08 2.44 7.31
CA GLY A 243 16.43 1.99 7.62
C GLY A 243 17.47 3.10 7.78
N GLU A 244 17.46 4.13 6.93
CA GLU A 244 18.42 5.24 7.05
C GLU A 244 18.10 6.13 8.25
N PHE A 245 16.81 6.34 8.54
CA PHE A 245 16.38 7.10 9.72
C PHE A 245 16.80 6.41 11.01
N ILE A 246 16.62 5.08 11.12
CA ILE A 246 17.07 4.31 12.28
C ILE A 246 18.59 4.36 12.44
N ARG A 247 19.35 4.32 11.34
CA ARG A 247 20.82 4.50 11.37
C ARG A 247 21.28 5.90 11.78
N HIS A 248 20.44 6.93 11.64
CA HIS A 248 20.76 8.30 12.06
C HIS A 248 20.38 8.58 13.52
N VAL A 249 19.46 7.80 14.10
CA VAL A 249 18.95 7.99 15.47
C VAL A 249 19.68 7.10 16.49
N ILE A 250 20.22 5.96 16.06
CA ILE A 250 21.07 5.05 16.86
C ILE A 250 22.54 5.35 16.59
#